data_AF-A0A4R5BBZ6-F1
#
_entry.id   AF-A0A4R5BBZ6-F1
#
_cell.length_a   1.000
_cell.length_b   1.000
_cell.length_c   1.000
_cell.angle_alpha   90.00
_cell.angle_beta   90.00
_cell.angle_gamma   90.00
#
_symmetry.space_group_name_H-M   'P 1'
#
loop_
_entity.id
_entity.type
_entity.pdbx_description
1 polymer ?
#
loop_
_entity_poly.entity_id
_entity_poly.type
_entity_poly.pdbx_seq_one_letter_code
_entity_poly.pdbx_strand_id
1 'polypeptide(L)'
;TALPHLLTALDKARPGIAVTWSGSGHGHVGLPAGLAPGDVAAVLGSLRDVLAGHNGRAIVRYTPQEARGAIDFWGPVPALALMRRVKDQFDPDHRLSPGRFVGGI
;
A
#
# COMPACT_ATOMS: atom_id res chain seq x y z
N THR A 1 -4.04 -17.46 -9.27
CA THR A 1 -4.43 -16.03 -9.24
C THR A 1 -4.63 -15.61 -7.79
N ALA A 2 -4.27 -14.39 -7.40
CA ALA A 2 -4.30 -13.97 -5.98
C ALA A 2 -5.72 -13.70 -5.41
N LEU A 3 -6.68 -13.37 -6.28
CA LEU A 3 -7.99 -12.85 -5.87
C LEU A 3 -8.77 -13.74 -4.87
N PRO A 4 -8.92 -15.06 -5.06
CA PRO A 4 -9.64 -15.89 -4.09
C PRO A 4 -9.02 -15.89 -2.69
N HIS A 5 -7.68 -15.87 -2.62
CA HIS A 5 -6.95 -15.80 -1.36
C HIS A 5 -7.12 -14.43 -0.68
N LEU A 6 -7.16 -13.35 -1.47
CA LEU A 6 -7.42 -12.00 -0.97
C LEU A 6 -8.82 -11.88 -0.39
N LEU A 7 -9.84 -12.36 -1.10
CA LEU A 7 -11.22 -12.34 -0.62
C LEU A 7 -11.36 -13.14 0.68
N THR A 8 -10.73 -14.32 0.74
CA THR A 8 -10.69 -15.13 1.97
C THR A 8 -10.03 -14.40 3.13
N ALA A 9 -8.93 -13.67 2.89
CA ALA A 9 -8.25 -12.89 3.92
C ALA A 9 -9.09 -11.70 4.40
N LEU A 10 -9.82 -11.05 3.49
CA LEU A 10 -10.68 -9.90 3.79
C LEU A 10 -11.96 -10.29 4.54
N ASP A 11 -12.59 -11.41 4.17
CA ASP A 11 -13.74 -11.94 4.91
C ASP A 11 -13.39 -12.29 6.36
N LYS A 12 -12.18 -12.82 6.58
CA LYS A 12 -11.65 -13.11 7.93
C LYS A 12 -11.26 -11.86 8.70
N ALA A 13 -10.93 -10.77 8.01
CA ALA A 13 -10.39 -9.58 8.64
C ALA A 13 -11.45 -8.90 9.51
N ARG A 14 -12.50 -8.33 8.92
CA ARG A 14 -13.66 -7.74 9.62
C ARG A 14 -14.83 -7.46 8.67
N PRO A 15 -16.08 -7.37 9.18
CA PRO A 15 -17.21 -6.86 8.42
C PRO A 15 -17.02 -5.39 8.02
N GLY A 16 -17.63 -4.99 6.90
CA GLY A 16 -17.65 -3.60 6.42
C GLY A 16 -16.48 -3.22 5.49
N ILE A 17 -15.59 -4.17 5.15
CA ILE A 17 -14.56 -3.94 4.15
C ILE A 17 -15.20 -3.95 2.75
N ALA A 18 -14.99 -2.88 1.99
CA ALA A 18 -15.43 -2.78 0.61
C ALA A 18 -14.31 -3.20 -0.35
N VAL A 19 -14.64 -3.95 -1.39
CA VAL A 19 -13.66 -4.43 -2.38
C VAL A 19 -14.19 -4.20 -3.80
N THR A 20 -13.32 -3.72 -4.68
CA THR A 20 -13.55 -3.72 -6.13
C THR A 20 -12.33 -4.26 -6.86
N TRP A 21 -12.55 -4.91 -8.00
CA TRP A 21 -11.51 -5.59 -8.77
C TRP A 21 -11.76 -5.47 -10.27
N SER A 22 -10.67 -5.39 -11.04
CA SER A 22 -10.69 -5.37 -12.50
C SER A 22 -10.17 -6.70 -13.08
N GLY A 23 -10.62 -7.05 -14.29
CA GLY A 23 -10.09 -8.21 -15.02
C GLY A 23 -8.59 -8.12 -15.35
N SER A 24 -7.99 -6.92 -15.24
CA SER A 24 -6.55 -6.69 -15.44
C SER A 24 -5.70 -6.93 -14.18
N GLY A 25 -6.28 -7.43 -13.09
CA GLY A 25 -5.53 -7.78 -11.88
C GLY A 25 -5.30 -6.63 -10.90
N HIS A 26 -6.06 -5.54 -11.01
CA HIS A 26 -6.01 -4.42 -10.07
C HIS A 26 -7.25 -4.40 -9.20
N GLY A 27 -7.11 -3.95 -7.96
CA GLY A 27 -8.26 -3.78 -7.08
C GLY A 27 -8.05 -2.73 -6.01
N HIS A 28 -9.15 -2.37 -5.37
CA HIS A 28 -9.17 -1.43 -4.27
C HIS A 28 -9.88 -2.04 -3.08
N VAL A 29 -9.30 -1.83 -1.91
CA VAL A 29 -9.85 -2.22 -0.62
C VAL A 29 -10.13 -0.95 0.16
N GLY A 30 -11.37 -0.77 0.57
CA GLY A 30 -11.81 0.31 1.44
C GLY A 30 -12.06 -0.23 2.84
N LEU A 31 -11.45 0.40 3.85
CA LEU A 31 -11.68 0.07 5.25
C LEU A 31 -12.73 1.03 5.85
N PRO A 32 -13.55 0.57 6.80
CA PRO A 32 -14.47 1.46 7.52
C PRO A 32 -13.74 2.64 8.18
N ALA A 33 -14.45 3.75 8.38
CA ALA A 33 -13.93 4.86 9.17
C ALA A 33 -13.79 4.47 10.65
N GLY A 34 -12.86 5.10 11.37
CA GLY A 34 -12.68 4.92 12.81
C GLY A 34 -11.92 3.65 13.22
N LEU A 35 -11.38 2.87 12.28
CA LEU A 35 -10.45 1.78 12.62
C LEU A 35 -9.18 2.34 13.27
N ALA A 36 -8.73 1.66 14.33
CA ALA A 36 -7.44 1.98 14.94
C ALA A 36 -6.30 1.73 13.94
N PRO A 37 -5.21 2.53 13.95
CA PRO A 37 -4.11 2.36 13.01
C PRO A 37 -3.49 0.95 13.03
N GLY A 38 -3.45 0.29 14.20
CA GLY A 38 -2.98 -1.09 14.34
C GLY A 38 -3.85 -2.11 13.60
N ASP A 39 -5.17 -1.92 13.60
CA ASP A 39 -6.09 -2.78 12.83
C ASP A 39 -5.89 -2.59 11.33
N VAL A 40 -5.72 -1.34 10.88
CA VAL A 40 -5.40 -1.03 9.47
C VAL A 40 -4.08 -1.69 9.05
N ALA A 41 -3.04 -1.59 9.89
CA ALA A 41 -1.76 -2.22 9.65
C ALA A 41 -1.86 -3.75 9.59
N ALA A 42 -2.68 -4.37 10.45
CA ALA A 42 -2.91 -5.82 10.44
C ALA A 42 -3.60 -6.30 9.15
N VAL A 43 -4.64 -5.59 8.69
CA VAL A 43 -5.32 -5.91 7.43
C VAL A 43 -4.37 -5.73 6.24
N LEU A 44 -3.61 -4.62 6.21
CA LEU A 44 -2.63 -4.35 5.16
C LEU A 44 -1.51 -5.40 5.13
N GLY A 45 -1.03 -5.84 6.30
CA GLY A 45 -0.03 -6.91 6.43
C GLY A 45 -0.53 -8.21 5.82
N SER A 46 -1.73 -8.66 6.23
CA SER A 46 -2.36 -9.87 5.69
C SER A 46 -2.51 -9.83 4.15
N LEU A 47 -2.92 -8.68 3.59
CA LEU A 47 -2.99 -8.50 2.15
C LEU A 47 -1.63 -8.61 1.47
N ARG A 48 -0.60 -8.00 2.06
CA ARG A 48 0.77 -8.04 1.51
C ARG A 48 1.35 -9.45 1.56
N ASP A 49 1.09 -10.20 2.63
CA ASP A 49 1.55 -11.59 2.77
C ASP A 49 0.93 -12.49 1.69
N VAL A 50 -0.38 -12.35 1.45
CA VAL A 50 -1.06 -13.07 0.36
C VAL A 50 -0.49 -12.68 -1.00
N LEU A 51 -0.26 -11.38 -1.23
CA LEU A 51 0.23 -10.88 -2.52
C LEU A 51 1.68 -11.26 -2.81
N ALA A 52 2.52 -11.39 -1.78
CA ALA A 52 3.93 -11.72 -1.93
C ALA A 52 4.14 -13.05 -2.71
N GLY A 53 3.34 -14.06 -2.42
CA GLY A 53 3.36 -15.36 -3.14
C GLY A 53 2.88 -15.30 -4.59
N HIS A 54 2.37 -14.15 -5.04
CA HIS A 54 1.79 -13.95 -6.37
C HIS A 54 2.48 -12.82 -7.16
N ASN A 55 3.65 -12.34 -6.73
CA ASN A 55 4.31 -11.15 -7.30
C ASN A 55 3.40 -9.90 -7.32
N GLY A 56 2.40 -9.87 -6.44
CA GLY A 56 1.48 -8.75 -6.29
C GLY A 56 1.98 -7.72 -5.29
N ARG A 57 1.34 -6.54 -5.25
CA ARG A 57 1.67 -5.46 -4.32
C ARG A 57 0.42 -4.75 -3.83
N ALA A 58 0.44 -4.30 -2.58
CA ALA A 58 -0.58 -3.44 -1.99
C ALA A 58 0.07 -2.18 -1.42
N ILE A 59 -0.44 -1.02 -1.87
CA ILE A 59 -0.05 0.30 -1.39
C ILE A 59 -1.26 1.01 -0.78
N VAL A 60 -0.99 1.92 0.15
CA VAL A 60 -2.00 2.83 0.71
C VAL A 60 -2.09 4.05 -0.19
N ARG A 61 -3.29 4.34 -0.70
CA ARG A 61 -3.52 5.54 -1.53
C ARG A 61 -4.07 6.73 -0.74
N TYR A 62 -4.86 6.44 0.29
CA TYR A 62 -5.48 7.43 1.14
C TYR A 62 -5.51 6.92 2.56
N THR A 63 -5.21 7.80 3.50
CA THR A 63 -5.42 7.58 4.93
C THR A 63 -5.69 8.94 5.58
N PRO A 64 -6.49 9.00 6.65
CA PRO A 64 -6.58 10.18 7.50
C PRO A 64 -5.21 10.59 8.03
N GLN A 65 -5.03 11.89 8.27
CA GLN A 65 -3.74 12.46 8.67
C GLN A 65 -3.21 11.85 9.98
N GLU A 66 -4.11 11.52 10.88
CA GLU A 66 -3.86 10.92 12.19
C GLU A 66 -3.17 9.55 12.08
N ALA A 67 -3.41 8.81 11.00
CA ALA A 67 -2.87 7.47 10.79
C ALA A 67 -1.62 7.45 9.88
N ARG A 68 -1.23 8.60 9.31
CA ARG A 68 -0.17 8.71 8.29
C ARG A 68 1.22 8.26 8.77
N GLY A 69 1.52 8.46 10.06
CA GLY A 69 2.81 8.07 10.65
C GLY A 69 2.85 6.63 11.17
N ALA A 70 1.70 5.96 11.29
CA ALA A 70 1.59 4.63 11.89
C ALA A 70 1.51 3.50 10.84
N ILE A 71 1.32 3.85 9.57
CA ILE A 71 1.10 2.89 8.49
C ILE A 71 2.21 3.05 7.46
N ASP A 72 2.83 1.94 7.06
CA ASP A 72 3.71 1.90 5.90
C ASP A 72 2.87 1.96 4.61
N PHE A 73 2.96 3.06 3.87
CA PHE A 73 2.20 3.26 2.65
C PHE A 73 2.63 2.37 1.49
N TRP A 74 3.92 2.03 1.42
CA TRP A 74 4.53 1.55 0.19
C TRP A 74 4.80 0.06 0.22
N GLY A 75 5.15 -0.50 1.38
CA GLY A 75 5.60 -1.89 1.46
C GLY A 75 7.02 -2.05 0.93
N PRO A 76 7.42 -3.28 0.58
CA PRO A 76 8.74 -3.55 0.02
C PRO A 76 8.97 -2.82 -1.31
N VAL A 77 10.05 -2.04 -1.39
CA VAL A 77 10.44 -1.29 -2.60
C VAL A 77 11.88 -1.66 -3.02
N PRO A 78 12.08 -2.75 -3.79
CA PRO A 78 13.41 -3.21 -4.18
C PRO A 78 14.20 -2.22 -5.06
N ALA A 79 13.50 -1.36 -5.81
CA ALA A 79 14.10 -0.45 -6.77
C ALA A 79 14.40 0.96 -6.22
N LEU A 80 14.40 1.16 -4.89
CA LEU A 80 14.59 2.48 -4.29
C LEU A 80 15.90 3.17 -4.74
N ALA A 81 17.00 2.41 -4.84
CA ALA A 81 18.29 2.94 -5.28
C ALA A 81 18.24 3.43 -6.75
N LEU A 82 17.50 2.77 -7.62
CA LEU A 82 17.27 3.23 -8.99
C LEU A 82 16.43 4.50 -9.01
N MET A 83 15.34 4.55 -8.24
CA MET A 83 14.47 5.72 -8.18
C MET A 83 15.19 6.96 -7.65
N ARG A 84 16.10 6.80 -6.67
CA ARG A 84 16.99 7.88 -6.21
C ARG A 84 17.83 8.45 -7.35
N ARG A 85 18.50 7.61 -8.13
CA ARG A 85 19.30 8.08 -9.28
C ARG A 85 18.47 8.80 -10.32
N VAL A 86 17.24 8.32 -10.59
CA VAL A 86 16.31 9.03 -11.49
C VAL A 86 15.96 10.39 -10.92
N LYS A 87 15.64 10.49 -9.63
CA LYS A 87 15.34 11.76 -8.95
C LYS A 87 16.54 12.71 -9.00
N ASP A 88 17.75 12.23 -8.76
CA ASP A 88 18.98 13.04 -8.82
C ASP A 88 19.29 13.53 -10.23
N GLN A 89 18.97 12.76 -11.27
CA GLN A 89 19.20 13.16 -12.66
C GLN A 89 18.21 14.24 -13.13
N PHE A 90 16.93 14.13 -12.72
CA PHE A 90 15.86 15.01 -13.22
C PHE A 90 15.50 16.17 -12.26
N ASP A 91 15.89 16.09 -10.99
CA ASP A 91 15.73 17.16 -9.99
C ASP A 91 16.94 17.16 -9.04
N PRO A 92 18.12 17.59 -9.53
CA PRO A 92 19.39 17.53 -8.77
C PRO A 92 19.35 18.31 -7.46
N ASP A 93 18.60 19.42 -7.43
CA ASP A 93 18.43 20.29 -6.26
C ASP A 93 17.29 19.85 -5.33
N HIS A 94 16.61 18.74 -5.64
CA HIS A 94 15.54 18.14 -4.86
C HIS A 94 14.36 19.10 -4.56
N ARG A 95 14.00 19.94 -5.52
CA ARG A 95 12.97 20.99 -5.37
C ARG A 95 11.55 20.47 -5.59
N LEU A 96 11.39 19.39 -6.34
CA LEU A 96 10.09 18.85 -6.72
C LEU A 96 9.60 17.85 -5.67
N SER A 97 8.58 18.26 -4.90
CA SER A 97 7.85 17.40 -3.95
C SER A 97 8.74 16.66 -2.93
N PRO A 98 9.58 17.39 -2.16
CA PRO A 98 10.56 16.79 -1.26
C PRO A 98 9.91 15.85 -0.23
N GLY A 99 10.46 14.63 -0.10
CA GLY A 99 10.05 13.66 0.91
C GLY A 99 8.68 13.03 0.69
N ARG A 100 8.03 13.25 -0.46
CA ARG A 100 6.65 12.80 -0.71
C ARG A 100 6.57 11.41 -1.34
N PHE A 101 7.70 10.83 -1.75
CA PHE A 101 7.72 9.50 -2.38
C PHE A 101 8.51 8.47 -1.55
N VAL A 102 8.67 7.27 -2.09
CA VAL A 102 9.28 6.12 -1.40
C VAL A 102 10.65 6.45 -0.82
N GLY A 103 10.91 6.09 0.43
CA GLY A 103 12.22 6.28 1.04
C GLY A 103 12.69 7.75 1.12
N GLY A 104 11.74 8.69 1.13
CA GLY A 104 11.99 10.13 1.30
C GLY A 104 12.50 10.84 0.06
N ILE A 105 12.38 10.23 -1.12
CA ILE A 105 12.74 10.86 -2.40
C ILE A 105 11.68 11.84 -2.90
#